data_AF-A6ESA7-F1
#
_entry.id   AF-A6ESA7-F1
#
_cell.length_a   1.000
_cell.length_b   1.000
_cell.length_c   1.000
_cell.angle_alpha   90.00
_cell.angle_beta   90.00
_cell.angle_gamma   90.00
#
_symmetry.space_group_name_H-M   'P 1'
#
loop_
_entity.id
_entity.type
_entity.pdbx_description
1 polymer ?
#
loop_
_entity_poly.entity_id
_entity_poly.type
_entity_poly.pdbx_seq_one_letter_code
_entity_poly.pdbx_strand_id
1 'polypeptide(L)'
;MNKLIFILTLLLFISCNEKREGYKVNDKTKTIVGSEKNALEDVSKDEENIVPKVKSKSNSDYLQQAELFAKSVLKENFRTHKIDITAQIKPTHTEIFQNVGLIKINAYSNQNYPEKVEPNRYEHFILFVATYDSEINALKNFALIKMASEKEPAEYLLSNKKFTKKVEALKIGTKPGGMIIQKDKQIFSLVETCRRVPIHGIWNDYENKLISHLADENGEEFQILNSNCGDNFYRIETRKAIKQQGI
;
A
#
# COMPACT_ATOMS: atom_id res chain seq x y z
N MET A 1 -58.05 23.67 33.90
CA MET A 1 -56.84 24.48 34.20
C MET A 1 -55.79 24.09 33.17
N ASN A 2 -55.68 24.83 32.05
CA ASN A 2 -54.72 25.93 31.83
C ASN A 2 -53.25 25.49 32.06
N LYS A 3 -52.25 25.76 31.24
CA LYS A 3 -52.02 26.28 29.87
C LYS A 3 -50.48 26.54 29.85
N LEU A 4 -49.85 26.54 28.65
CA LEU A 4 -48.47 26.95 28.26
C LEU A 4 -47.69 25.74 27.72
N ILE A 5 -47.45 25.52 26.41
CA ILE A 5 -47.18 26.39 25.25
C ILE A 5 -46.10 27.45 25.53
N PHE A 6 -44.89 27.17 25.07
CA PHE A 6 -43.99 28.18 24.52
C PHE A 6 -43.29 27.61 23.29
N ILE A 7 -43.85 27.95 22.13
CA ILE A 7 -43.19 27.98 20.82
C ILE A 7 -42.65 29.40 20.67
N LEU A 8 -41.37 29.57 20.31
CA LEU A 8 -40.90 30.66 19.42
C LEU A 8 -39.40 30.43 19.12
N THR A 9 -39.01 29.85 17.99
CA THR A 9 -38.58 30.55 16.76
C THR A 9 -37.86 31.88 16.98
N LEU A 10 -36.56 31.93 16.62
CA LEU A 10 -36.05 33.03 15.80
C LEU A 10 -34.79 32.62 15.01
N LEU A 11 -35.04 32.30 13.74
CA LEU A 11 -34.09 32.42 12.64
C LEU A 11 -33.92 33.92 12.30
N LEU A 12 -32.70 34.28 11.88
CA LEU A 12 -32.30 35.43 11.05
C LEU A 12 -32.15 36.83 11.70
N PHE A 13 -30.89 37.27 11.79
CA PHE A 13 -30.35 38.54 11.26
C PHE A 13 -28.86 38.26 10.93
N ILE A 14 -28.43 38.03 9.69
CA ILE A 14 -28.19 38.97 8.57
C ILE A 14 -27.20 40.10 8.90
N SER A 15 -26.02 39.99 8.24
CA SER A 15 -25.17 41.05 7.64
C SER A 15 -24.31 41.94 8.54
N CYS A 16 -22.99 41.96 8.29
CA CYS A 16 -22.39 43.07 7.54
C CYS A 16 -20.98 42.79 6.96
N ASN A 17 -20.79 43.40 5.78
CA ASN A 17 -19.67 43.41 4.85
C ASN A 17 -18.34 43.92 5.42
N GLU A 18 -17.23 43.48 4.82
CA GLU A 18 -16.25 44.43 4.27
C GLU A 18 -15.54 43.88 3.00
N LYS A 19 -15.37 44.77 2.02
CA LYS A 19 -14.82 44.59 0.64
C LYS A 19 -13.28 44.46 0.68
N ARG A 20 -12.54 43.92 -0.30
CA ARG A 20 -12.27 44.40 -1.68
C ARG A 20 -11.37 43.38 -2.40
N GLU A 21 -11.68 42.99 -3.63
CA GLU A 21 -11.08 43.41 -4.93
C GLU A 21 -10.13 42.34 -5.54
N GLY A 22 -10.39 41.99 -6.82
CA GLY A 22 -9.36 41.51 -7.72
C GLY A 22 -9.60 40.19 -8.48
N TYR A 23 -10.65 40.09 -9.30
CA TYR A 23 -10.68 39.10 -10.40
C TYR A 23 -11.04 39.80 -11.71
N LYS A 24 -10.14 39.75 -12.70
CA LYS A 24 -10.37 40.16 -14.09
C LYS A 24 -10.56 38.91 -14.94
N VAL A 25 -11.77 38.74 -15.47
CA VAL A 25 -12.05 37.91 -16.64
C VAL A 25 -11.87 38.78 -17.88
N ASN A 26 -11.25 38.22 -18.92
CA ASN A 26 -11.19 38.86 -20.24
C ASN A 26 -11.76 37.87 -21.25
N ASP A 27 -13.03 38.07 -21.60
CA ASP A 27 -13.67 37.45 -22.75
C ASP A 27 -13.56 38.42 -23.94
N LYS A 28 -13.13 37.90 -25.09
CA LYS A 28 -13.38 38.54 -26.39
C LYS A 28 -14.08 37.53 -27.29
N THR A 29 -15.40 37.65 -27.30
CA THR A 29 -16.28 37.17 -28.37
C THR A 29 -15.99 37.86 -29.70
N LYS A 30 -16.05 37.10 -30.81
CA LYS A 30 -16.57 37.63 -32.07
C LYS A 30 -17.41 36.58 -32.80
N THR A 31 -18.68 36.96 -32.94
CA THR A 31 -19.84 36.34 -33.57
C THR A 31 -19.72 36.16 -35.10
N ILE A 32 -20.47 35.20 -35.67
CA ILE A 32 -21.32 35.24 -36.92
C ILE A 32 -21.95 33.82 -37.03
N VAL A 33 -23.23 33.59 -36.68
CA VAL A 33 -24.52 33.74 -37.41
C VAL A 33 -24.73 32.78 -38.61
N GLY A 34 -25.84 32.01 -38.55
CA GLY A 34 -26.58 31.42 -39.70
C GLY A 34 -26.73 29.90 -39.67
N SER A 35 -27.82 29.34 -39.14
CA SER A 35 -29.05 28.90 -39.86
C SER A 35 -28.88 27.58 -40.63
N GLU A 36 -29.29 26.43 -40.08
CA GLU A 36 -30.62 25.76 -40.21
C GLU A 36 -30.80 24.89 -41.48
N LYS A 37 -31.20 23.62 -41.24
CA LYS A 37 -32.05 22.70 -42.04
C LYS A 37 -31.43 21.62 -42.97
N ASN A 38 -31.67 20.38 -42.53
CA ASN A 38 -32.38 19.27 -43.20
C ASN A 38 -31.64 18.15 -43.96
N ALA A 39 -32.20 16.94 -43.72
CA ALA A 39 -32.29 15.70 -44.52
C ALA A 39 -31.08 14.75 -44.47
N LEU A 40 -31.24 13.57 -43.83
CA LEU A 40 -31.51 12.23 -44.45
C LEU A 40 -30.34 11.79 -45.36
N GLU A 41 -29.75 10.61 -45.33
CA GLU A 41 -29.91 9.26 -44.75
C GLU A 41 -28.54 8.60 -45.00
N ASP A 42 -28.05 7.70 -44.14
CA ASP A 42 -27.81 6.30 -44.56
C ASP A 42 -27.37 5.43 -43.37
N VAL A 43 -27.78 4.17 -43.45
CA VAL A 43 -27.77 3.14 -42.42
C VAL A 43 -26.59 2.20 -42.63
N SER A 44 -25.78 1.97 -41.59
CA SER A 44 -25.14 0.65 -41.30
C SER A 44 -24.31 0.79 -40.02
N LYS A 45 -24.81 0.35 -38.86
CA LYS A 45 -24.53 -0.96 -38.25
C LYS A 45 -23.05 -1.38 -38.35
N ASP A 46 -22.32 -1.16 -37.26
CA ASP A 46 -21.67 -2.25 -36.52
C ASP A 46 -21.26 -1.74 -35.12
N GLU A 47 -22.00 -2.24 -34.11
CA GLU A 47 -21.69 -2.10 -32.70
C GLU A 47 -20.47 -2.97 -32.38
N GLU A 48 -19.26 -2.43 -32.58
CA GLU A 48 -18.06 -3.06 -32.05
C GLU A 48 -17.91 -2.67 -30.57
N ASN A 49 -18.39 -3.58 -29.71
CA ASN A 49 -18.12 -3.62 -28.28
C ASN A 49 -16.65 -3.29 -28.00
N ILE A 50 -16.35 -2.08 -27.53
CA ILE A 50 -15.08 -1.76 -26.88
C ILE A 50 -15.11 -2.42 -25.50
N VAL A 51 -14.96 -3.74 -25.47
CA VAL A 51 -14.46 -4.47 -24.31
C VAL A 51 -13.06 -3.89 -24.07
N PRO A 52 -12.77 -3.30 -22.89
CA PRO A 52 -11.40 -2.96 -22.57
C PRO A 52 -10.60 -4.25 -22.69
N LYS A 53 -9.65 -4.29 -23.63
CA LYS A 53 -8.65 -5.36 -23.70
C LYS A 53 -7.97 -5.39 -22.34
N VAL A 54 -8.42 -6.30 -21.49
CA VAL A 54 -7.68 -6.79 -20.34
C VAL A 54 -6.41 -7.34 -20.96
N LYS A 55 -5.35 -6.52 -20.97
CA LYS A 55 -4.00 -7.01 -21.19
C LYS A 55 -3.88 -8.18 -20.22
N SER A 56 -3.74 -9.40 -20.73
CA SER A 56 -3.48 -10.54 -19.88
C SER A 56 -2.17 -10.22 -19.19
N LYS A 57 -2.26 -9.74 -17.94
CA LYS A 57 -1.10 -9.61 -17.07
C LYS A 57 -0.46 -10.98 -17.10
N SER A 58 0.79 -11.03 -17.57
CA SER A 58 1.67 -12.15 -17.33
C SER A 58 1.40 -12.60 -15.89
N ASN A 59 1.25 -13.90 -15.67
CA ASN A 59 1.17 -14.48 -14.32
C ASN A 59 2.56 -14.34 -13.69
N SER A 60 3.02 -13.09 -13.52
CA SER A 60 4.32 -12.72 -13.00
C SER A 60 4.32 -13.13 -11.55
N ASP A 61 5.03 -14.21 -11.26
CA ASP A 61 5.26 -14.58 -9.88
C ASP A 61 6.26 -13.58 -9.29
N TYR A 62 5.75 -12.47 -8.73
CA TYR A 62 6.59 -11.47 -8.04
C TYR A 62 7.35 -12.07 -6.86
N LEU A 63 7.07 -13.32 -6.46
CA LEU A 63 7.94 -14.08 -5.58
C LEU A 63 9.35 -14.25 -6.16
N GLN A 64 9.48 -14.51 -7.46
CA GLN A 64 10.76 -14.60 -8.15
C GLN A 64 11.47 -13.24 -8.17
N GLN A 65 10.73 -12.14 -8.36
CA GLN A 65 11.30 -10.80 -8.30
C GLN A 65 11.81 -10.44 -6.90
N ALA A 66 11.06 -10.82 -5.86
CA ALA A 66 11.52 -10.68 -4.48
C ALA A 66 12.77 -11.52 -4.18
N GLU A 67 12.88 -12.73 -4.74
CA GLU A 67 14.08 -13.55 -4.63
C GLU A 67 15.28 -12.91 -5.35
N LEU A 68 15.08 -12.38 -6.56
CA LEU A 68 16.12 -11.65 -7.30
C LEU A 68 16.59 -10.41 -6.53
N PHE A 69 15.67 -9.65 -5.96
CA PHE A 69 15.99 -8.55 -5.05
C PHE A 69 16.87 -9.04 -3.89
N ALA A 70 16.43 -10.06 -3.17
CA ALA A 70 17.14 -10.58 -2.01
C ALA A 70 18.54 -11.11 -2.35
N LYS A 71 18.69 -11.81 -3.49
CA LYS A 71 19.99 -12.24 -4.01
C LYS A 71 20.89 -11.07 -4.40
N SER A 72 20.34 -10.01 -4.98
CA SER A 72 21.13 -8.82 -5.34
C SER A 72 21.68 -8.08 -4.10
N VAL A 73 21.01 -8.22 -2.95
CA VAL A 73 21.38 -7.60 -1.67
C VAL A 73 22.36 -8.46 -0.89
N LEU A 74 22.04 -9.76 -0.75
CA LEU A 74 22.78 -10.69 0.11
C LEU A 74 23.88 -11.47 -0.61
N LYS A 75 23.85 -11.48 -1.95
CA LYS A 75 24.79 -12.20 -2.82
C LYS A 75 24.89 -13.68 -2.41
N GLU A 76 26.11 -14.19 -2.22
CA GLU A 76 26.39 -15.55 -1.78
C GLU A 76 25.91 -15.86 -0.36
N ASN A 77 25.57 -14.85 0.45
CA ASN A 77 25.08 -15.03 1.81
C ASN A 77 23.56 -15.16 1.90
N PHE A 78 22.88 -15.43 0.79
CA PHE A 78 21.44 -15.53 0.72
C PHE A 78 20.89 -16.82 1.35
N ARG A 79 19.91 -16.70 2.26
CA ARG A 79 19.10 -17.80 2.79
C ARG A 79 17.61 -17.56 2.55
N THR A 80 16.91 -18.60 2.12
CA THR A 80 15.43 -18.63 2.03
C THR A 80 14.84 -19.39 3.21
N HIS A 81 13.73 -18.87 3.74
CA HIS A 81 12.92 -19.49 4.76
C HIS A 81 11.51 -19.69 4.24
N LYS A 82 10.98 -20.90 4.38
CA LYS A 82 9.55 -21.18 4.21
C LYS A 82 8.93 -21.23 5.60
N ILE A 83 8.16 -20.20 5.94
CA ILE A 83 7.54 -20.12 7.26
C ILE A 83 6.27 -20.96 7.24
N ASP A 84 6.22 -21.96 8.11
CA ASP A 84 4.99 -22.68 8.40
C ASP A 84 4.04 -21.76 9.19
N ILE A 85 2.94 -21.37 8.55
CA ILE A 85 1.92 -20.48 9.14
C ILE A 85 1.16 -21.15 10.29
N THR A 86 1.18 -22.49 10.36
CA THR A 86 0.52 -23.27 11.41
C THR A 86 1.42 -23.57 12.60
N ALA A 87 2.74 -23.39 12.46
CA ALA A 87 3.69 -23.64 13.52
C ALA A 87 3.43 -22.75 14.75
N GLN A 88 3.56 -23.36 15.93
CA GLN A 88 3.44 -22.67 17.22
C GLN A 88 4.57 -21.66 17.44
N ILE A 89 5.75 -21.93 16.87
CA ILE A 89 6.96 -21.13 16.99
C ILE A 89 7.28 -20.56 15.60
N LYS A 90 7.01 -19.25 15.42
CA LYS A 90 7.27 -18.50 14.19
C LYS A 90 7.54 -17.02 14.51
N PRO A 91 8.21 -16.26 13.62
CA PRO A 91 8.46 -14.85 13.86
C PRO A 91 7.14 -14.09 14.10
N THR A 92 7.03 -13.35 15.21
CA THR A 92 5.78 -12.65 15.55
C THR A 92 5.35 -11.65 14.48
N HIS A 93 6.30 -11.06 13.73
CA HIS A 93 5.98 -10.21 12.58
C HIS A 93 5.07 -10.88 11.55
N THR A 94 5.10 -12.22 11.44
CA THR A 94 4.27 -12.96 10.48
C THR A 94 2.77 -12.88 10.79
N GLU A 95 2.38 -12.45 11.99
CA GLU A 95 0.99 -12.19 12.38
C GLU A 95 0.37 -11.05 11.55
N ILE A 96 1.18 -10.14 10.96
CA ILE A 96 0.64 -9.09 10.07
C ILE A 96 0.00 -9.66 8.81
N PHE A 97 0.44 -10.84 8.37
CA PHE A 97 -0.06 -11.50 7.17
C PHE A 97 -1.23 -12.45 7.43
N GLN A 98 -1.54 -12.75 8.70
CA GLN A 98 -2.59 -13.72 9.02
C GLN A 98 -3.96 -13.18 8.63
N ASN A 99 -4.56 -13.83 7.63
CA ASN A 99 -5.92 -13.57 7.15
C ASN A 99 -6.41 -14.71 6.24
N VAL A 100 -7.69 -14.65 5.86
CA VAL A 100 -8.29 -15.56 4.88
C VAL A 100 -7.51 -15.51 3.56
N GLY A 101 -7.29 -16.69 2.98
CA GLY A 101 -6.62 -16.85 1.70
C GLY A 101 -5.08 -16.84 1.76
N LEU A 102 -4.46 -16.68 2.93
CA LEU A 102 -3.00 -16.82 3.07
C LEU A 102 -2.56 -18.26 2.74
N ILE A 103 -1.71 -18.42 1.73
CA ILE A 103 -1.18 -19.72 1.30
C ILE A 103 0.17 -20.00 1.96
N LYS A 104 1.11 -19.04 1.87
CA LYS A 104 2.49 -19.24 2.32
C LYS A 104 3.15 -17.91 2.66
N ILE A 105 4.19 -17.98 3.48
CA ILE A 105 5.11 -16.87 3.73
C ILE A 105 6.52 -17.36 3.44
N ASN A 106 7.17 -16.69 2.48
CA ASN A 106 8.61 -16.81 2.27
C ASN A 106 9.30 -15.65 2.98
N ALA A 107 10.48 -15.90 3.55
CA ALA A 107 11.32 -14.85 4.09
C ALA A 107 12.77 -15.03 3.65
N TYR A 108 13.51 -13.95 3.57
CA TYR A 108 14.90 -13.94 3.11
C TYR A 108 15.80 -13.32 4.17
N SER A 109 16.94 -13.94 4.44
CA SER A 109 17.91 -13.49 5.45
C SER A 109 19.34 -13.75 5.02
N ASN A 110 20.30 -13.14 5.72
CA ASN A 110 21.69 -13.53 5.61
C ASN A 110 21.90 -14.94 6.23
N GLN A 111 22.64 -15.82 5.58
CA GLN A 111 22.94 -17.18 6.05
C GLN A 111 23.90 -17.21 7.23
N ASN A 112 24.65 -16.13 7.47
CA ASN A 112 25.55 -16.01 8.62
C ASN A 112 24.79 -15.76 9.93
N TYR A 113 23.49 -15.43 9.87
CA TYR A 113 22.64 -15.47 11.05
C TYR A 113 22.31 -16.91 11.44
N PRO A 114 22.15 -17.23 12.74
CA PRO A 114 21.82 -18.59 13.13
C PRO A 114 20.51 -19.05 12.50
N GLU A 115 20.46 -20.30 12.05
CA GLU A 115 19.27 -20.89 11.43
C GLU A 115 18.14 -21.09 12.44
N LYS A 116 18.53 -21.44 13.68
CA LYS A 116 17.66 -21.64 14.84
C LYS A 116 18.01 -20.63 15.92
N VAL A 117 17.93 -19.34 15.61
CA VAL A 117 17.70 -18.38 16.69
C VAL A 117 16.29 -18.68 17.20
N GLU A 118 16.05 -18.62 18.52
CA GLU A 118 14.67 -18.49 19.03
C GLU A 118 13.87 -17.54 18.13
N PRO A 119 12.57 -17.81 17.88
CA PRO A 119 11.83 -17.00 16.93
C PRO A 119 11.95 -15.53 17.35
N ASN A 120 11.96 -14.59 16.39
CA ASN A 120 11.57 -13.19 16.60
C ASN A 120 12.62 -12.07 16.50
N ARG A 121 13.87 -12.30 16.07
CA ARG A 121 14.66 -11.15 15.59
C ARG A 121 14.24 -10.79 14.16
N TYR A 122 13.15 -10.05 14.05
CA TYR A 122 12.67 -9.45 12.78
C TYR A 122 13.82 -8.83 11.98
N GLU A 123 14.74 -8.15 12.67
CA GLU A 123 15.97 -7.54 12.15
C GLU A 123 16.97 -8.49 11.46
N HIS A 124 16.84 -9.82 11.59
CA HIS A 124 17.68 -10.78 10.87
C HIS A 124 17.19 -11.04 9.45
N PHE A 125 15.93 -10.75 9.16
CA PHE A 125 15.37 -10.85 7.83
C PHE A 125 15.59 -9.54 7.08
N ILE A 126 15.62 -9.64 5.75
CA ILE A 126 15.63 -8.47 4.89
C ILE A 126 14.28 -8.24 4.22
N LEU A 127 13.49 -9.30 4.03
CA LEU A 127 12.22 -9.26 3.31
C LEU A 127 11.34 -10.46 3.68
N PHE A 128 10.06 -10.19 3.92
CA PHE A 128 8.99 -11.18 3.98
C PHE A 128 8.07 -11.04 2.77
N VAL A 129 7.57 -12.16 2.24
CA VAL A 129 6.63 -12.23 1.12
C VAL A 129 5.49 -13.17 1.49
N ALA A 130 4.32 -12.62 1.76
CA ALA A 130 3.10 -13.37 1.98
C ALA A 130 2.35 -13.54 0.65
N THR A 131 2.03 -14.77 0.28
CA THR A 131 1.27 -15.09 -0.93
C THR A 131 -0.15 -15.53 -0.56
N TYR A 132 -1.14 -14.96 -1.24
CA TYR A 132 -2.55 -15.28 -1.09
C TYR A 132 -3.06 -16.08 -2.29
N ASP A 133 -4.19 -16.73 -2.12
CA ASP A 133 -4.93 -17.44 -3.18
C ASP A 133 -5.48 -16.50 -4.26
N SER A 134 -5.66 -15.22 -3.94
CA SER A 134 -6.22 -14.21 -4.82
C SER A 134 -5.69 -12.82 -4.47
N GLU A 135 -5.64 -11.96 -5.49
CA GLU A 135 -5.33 -10.53 -5.33
C GLU A 135 -6.34 -9.84 -4.39
N ILE A 136 -7.62 -10.22 -4.45
CA ILE A 136 -8.66 -9.66 -3.57
C ILE A 136 -8.35 -9.94 -2.10
N ASN A 137 -7.89 -11.14 -1.75
CA ASN A 137 -7.54 -11.46 -0.36
C ASN A 137 -6.27 -10.75 0.08
N ALA A 138 -5.28 -10.58 -0.82
CA ALA A 138 -4.11 -9.74 -0.56
C ALA A 138 -4.50 -8.28 -0.31
N LEU A 139 -5.34 -7.69 -1.16
CA LEU A 139 -5.86 -6.31 -1.01
C LEU A 139 -6.61 -6.11 0.31
N LYS A 140 -7.52 -7.04 0.65
CA LYS A 140 -8.25 -7.01 1.93
C LYS A 140 -7.30 -7.05 3.11
N ASN A 141 -6.28 -7.91 3.08
CA ASN A 141 -5.32 -7.95 4.17
C ASN A 141 -4.41 -6.72 4.22
N PHE A 142 -4.00 -6.17 3.08
CA PHE A 142 -3.24 -4.92 3.04
C PHE A 142 -4.03 -3.75 3.64
N ALA A 143 -5.33 -3.64 3.34
CA ALA A 143 -6.21 -2.67 3.98
C ALA A 143 -6.31 -2.86 5.50
N LEU A 144 -6.35 -4.11 5.98
CA LEU A 144 -6.32 -4.42 7.42
C LEU A 144 -4.99 -4.09 8.08
N ILE A 145 -3.87 -4.30 7.40
CA ILE A 145 -2.54 -3.86 7.87
C ILE A 145 -2.52 -2.34 7.98
N LYS A 146 -3.03 -1.62 6.96
CA LYS A 146 -3.13 -0.16 6.96
C LYS A 146 -3.91 0.35 8.17
N MET A 147 -5.12 -0.16 8.40
CA MET A 147 -5.93 0.19 9.58
C MET A 147 -5.23 -0.15 10.90
N ALA A 148 -4.54 -1.29 10.96
CA ALA A 148 -3.79 -1.69 12.17
C ALA A 148 -2.52 -0.86 12.41
N SER A 149 -2.00 -0.20 11.38
CA SER A 149 -0.79 0.64 11.43
C SER A 149 -1.05 2.09 11.85
N GLU A 150 -2.33 2.50 11.94
CA GLU A 150 -2.73 3.82 12.40
C GLU A 150 -2.27 4.05 13.85
N LYS A 151 -1.93 5.30 14.17
CA LYS A 151 -1.46 5.69 15.52
C LYS A 151 -2.48 5.30 16.59
N GLU A 152 -3.76 5.48 16.28
CA GLU A 152 -4.89 5.17 17.14
C GLU A 152 -5.92 4.36 16.33
N PRO A 153 -5.74 3.02 16.21
CA PRO A 153 -6.70 2.19 15.51
C PRO A 153 -8.07 2.24 16.19
N ALA A 154 -9.15 2.20 15.41
CA ALA A 154 -10.49 2.32 15.94
C ALA A 154 -10.78 1.28 17.05
N GLU A 155 -11.28 1.74 18.19
CA GLU A 155 -11.40 0.94 19.42
C GLU A 155 -12.23 -0.33 19.24
N TYR A 156 -13.31 -0.27 18.45
CA TYR A 156 -14.14 -1.44 18.18
C TYR A 156 -13.38 -2.59 17.50
N LEU A 157 -12.33 -2.29 16.72
CA LEU A 157 -11.47 -3.31 16.09
C LEU A 157 -10.55 -3.99 17.10
N LEU A 158 -10.21 -3.32 18.21
CA LEU A 158 -9.34 -3.86 19.26
C LEU A 158 -10.03 -4.95 20.10
N SER A 159 -11.35 -5.07 20.00
CA SER A 159 -12.09 -6.23 20.55
C SER A 159 -11.79 -7.53 19.80
N ASN A 160 -11.30 -7.46 18.55
CA ASN A 160 -10.95 -8.61 17.74
C ASN A 160 -9.52 -9.06 18.03
N LYS A 161 -9.37 -10.22 18.70
CA LYS A 161 -8.05 -10.80 19.04
C LYS A 161 -7.09 -10.93 17.86
N LYS A 162 -7.56 -11.24 16.65
CA LYS A 162 -6.69 -11.33 15.45
C LYS A 162 -6.21 -9.94 15.01
N PHE A 163 -7.06 -8.94 15.11
CA PHE A 163 -6.69 -7.56 14.81
C PHE A 163 -5.70 -7.01 15.86
N THR A 164 -5.94 -7.26 17.14
CA THR A 164 -5.02 -6.86 18.22
C THR A 164 -3.64 -7.49 18.06
N LYS A 165 -3.56 -8.78 17.72
CA LYS A 165 -2.28 -9.42 17.37
C LYS A 165 -1.59 -8.77 16.18
N LYS A 166 -2.36 -8.31 15.18
CA LYS A 166 -1.82 -7.62 14.01
C LYS A 166 -1.26 -6.24 14.40
N VAL A 167 -1.99 -5.49 15.22
CA VAL A 167 -1.52 -4.23 15.81
C VAL A 167 -0.26 -4.46 16.63
N GLU A 168 -0.26 -5.47 17.50
CA GLU A 168 0.92 -5.86 18.30
C GLU A 168 2.11 -6.24 17.42
N ALA A 169 1.88 -7.02 16.35
CA ALA A 169 2.89 -7.44 15.39
C ALA A 169 3.51 -6.28 14.61
N LEU A 170 2.73 -5.26 14.30
CA LEU A 170 3.21 -3.99 13.76
C LEU A 170 3.92 -3.13 14.84
N LYS A 171 3.63 -3.36 16.13
CA LYS A 171 4.21 -2.69 17.29
C LYS A 171 5.43 -3.39 17.89
N ILE A 172 5.95 -4.47 17.30
CA ILE A 172 7.05 -5.25 17.88
C ILE A 172 8.37 -4.51 17.72
N GLY A 173 8.62 -3.62 18.68
CA GLY A 173 9.88 -2.93 18.85
C GLY A 173 9.93 -1.66 18.02
N THR A 174 9.87 -0.51 18.66
CA THR A 174 10.22 0.81 18.11
C THR A 174 11.74 0.93 17.83
N LYS A 175 12.32 0.01 17.03
CA LYS A 175 13.77 -0.05 16.73
C LYS A 175 14.14 -0.62 15.35
N PRO A 176 13.29 -1.38 14.66
CA PRO A 176 13.41 -1.56 13.21
C PRO A 176 12.22 -0.97 12.45
N GLY A 177 12.50 -0.27 11.36
CA GLY A 177 11.49 0.28 10.44
C GLY A 177 11.02 -0.75 9.41
N GLY A 178 10.41 -0.25 8.35
CA GLY A 178 10.16 -1.07 7.16
C GLY A 178 9.18 -0.45 6.18
N MET A 179 9.14 -1.08 5.01
CA MET A 179 8.22 -0.74 3.94
C MET A 179 7.33 -1.94 3.64
N ILE A 180 6.01 -1.74 3.69
CA ILE A 180 5.01 -2.74 3.35
C ILE A 180 4.28 -2.30 2.08
N ILE A 181 4.18 -3.20 1.12
CA ILE A 181 3.66 -2.95 -0.22
C ILE A 181 2.87 -4.19 -0.68
N GLN A 182 1.77 -3.98 -1.38
CA GLN A 182 1.00 -5.05 -2.02
C GLN A 182 1.15 -4.94 -3.53
N LYS A 183 1.32 -6.09 -4.19
CA LYS A 183 1.29 -6.24 -5.65
C LYS A 183 0.69 -7.60 -5.97
N ASP A 184 -0.34 -7.61 -6.82
CA ASP A 184 -1.12 -8.79 -7.20
C ASP A 184 -1.52 -9.63 -5.97
N LYS A 185 -1.23 -10.93 -5.95
CA LYS A 185 -1.56 -11.82 -4.83
C LYS A 185 -0.52 -11.81 -3.71
N GLN A 186 0.45 -10.92 -3.73
CA GLN A 186 1.52 -10.86 -2.73
C GLN A 186 1.50 -9.57 -1.90
N ILE A 187 1.87 -9.69 -0.62
CA ILE A 187 2.25 -8.58 0.24
C ILE A 187 3.71 -8.77 0.63
N PHE A 188 4.50 -7.72 0.42
CA PHE A 188 5.92 -7.66 0.72
C PHE A 188 6.13 -6.78 1.95
N SER A 189 6.98 -7.21 2.88
CA SER A 189 7.41 -6.41 4.02
C SER A 189 8.93 -6.40 4.05
N LEU A 190 9.49 -5.28 3.58
CA LEU A 190 10.90 -4.96 3.65
C LEU A 190 11.26 -4.60 5.08
N VAL A 191 12.37 -5.17 5.56
CA VAL A 191 12.87 -4.92 6.91
C VAL A 191 13.88 -3.78 6.88
N GLU A 192 13.61 -2.71 7.61
CA GLU A 192 14.59 -1.67 7.92
C GLU A 192 15.07 -1.82 9.37
N THR A 193 16.33 -1.48 9.64
CA THR A 193 16.89 -1.52 11.00
C THR A 193 17.55 -0.19 11.33
N CYS A 194 17.81 0.12 12.61
CA CYS A 194 18.56 1.33 12.99
C CYS A 194 20.07 1.17 12.76
N ARG A 195 20.49 0.09 12.09
CA ARG A 195 21.88 -0.14 11.71
C ARG A 195 22.11 0.36 10.29
N ARG A 196 23.33 0.16 9.78
CA ARG A 196 23.64 0.45 8.39
C ARG A 196 22.75 -0.38 7.47
N VAL A 197 22.36 0.23 6.35
CA VAL A 197 21.62 -0.40 5.27
C VAL A 197 22.38 -1.64 4.79
N PRO A 198 21.70 -2.77 4.48
CA PRO A 198 22.36 -4.00 4.01
C PRO A 198 23.20 -3.81 2.74
N ILE A 199 22.83 -2.83 1.92
CA ILE A 199 23.62 -2.33 0.79
C ILE A 199 24.24 -0.99 1.18
N HIS A 200 25.45 -0.68 0.70
CA HIS A 200 26.01 0.67 0.83
C HIS A 200 25.01 1.71 0.27
N GLY A 201 24.84 2.85 0.95
CA GLY A 201 23.88 3.88 0.57
C GLY A 201 22.94 4.27 1.71
N ILE A 202 21.75 4.75 1.37
CA ILE A 202 20.69 5.14 2.31
C ILE A 202 19.45 4.24 2.18
N TRP A 203 18.57 4.24 3.20
CA TRP A 203 17.37 3.39 3.22
C TRP A 203 16.45 3.61 2.01
N ASN A 204 16.31 4.85 1.57
CA ASN A 204 15.52 5.18 0.39
C ASN A 204 16.03 4.47 -0.89
N ASP A 205 17.34 4.30 -1.06
CA ASP A 205 17.90 3.58 -2.22
C ASP A 205 17.54 2.09 -2.16
N TYR A 206 17.56 1.52 -0.95
CA TYR A 206 17.23 0.13 -0.69
C TYR A 206 15.73 -0.15 -0.92
N GLU A 207 14.86 0.73 -0.45
CA GLU A 207 13.42 0.70 -0.72
C GLU A 207 13.11 0.83 -2.20
N ASN A 208 13.73 1.80 -2.89
CA ASN A 208 13.56 2.01 -4.32
C ASN A 208 14.08 0.80 -5.13
N LYS A 209 15.13 0.13 -4.65
CA LYS A 209 15.59 -1.11 -5.26
C LYS A 209 14.52 -2.20 -5.21
N LEU A 210 13.84 -2.40 -4.06
CA LEU A 210 12.71 -3.35 -4.00
C LEU A 210 11.60 -2.93 -4.97
N ILE A 211 11.17 -1.67 -4.95
CA ILE A 211 10.12 -1.16 -5.84
C ILE A 211 10.48 -1.42 -7.31
N SER A 212 11.74 -1.20 -7.70
CA SER A 212 12.20 -1.43 -9.08
C SER A 212 12.07 -2.89 -9.54
N HIS A 213 12.25 -3.86 -8.62
CA HIS A 213 12.03 -5.28 -8.89
C HIS A 213 10.55 -5.64 -8.99
N LEU A 214 9.68 -4.92 -8.27
CA LEU A 214 8.23 -5.16 -8.26
C LEU A 214 7.50 -4.45 -9.41
N ALA A 215 8.10 -3.44 -10.02
CA ALA A 215 7.50 -2.66 -11.09
C ALA A 215 7.48 -3.41 -12.43
N ASP A 216 6.37 -3.31 -13.15
CA ASP A 216 6.25 -3.76 -14.53
C ASP A 216 6.86 -2.74 -15.49
N GLU A 217 6.71 -1.45 -15.18
CA GLU A 217 7.15 -0.34 -16.02
C GLU A 217 7.65 0.87 -15.20
N ASN A 218 8.34 1.78 -15.87
CA ASN A 218 8.77 3.04 -15.27
C ASN A 218 7.56 3.94 -14.98
N GLY A 219 7.58 4.57 -13.82
CA GLY A 219 6.51 5.48 -13.39
C GLY A 219 5.31 4.79 -12.73
N GLU A 220 5.30 3.45 -12.62
CA GLU A 220 4.27 2.72 -11.88
C GLU A 220 4.19 3.23 -10.44
N GLU A 221 3.00 3.55 -9.97
CA GLU A 221 2.75 4.07 -8.63
C GLU A 221 2.42 2.96 -7.64
N PHE A 222 3.07 2.99 -6.49
CA PHE A 222 2.84 2.07 -5.40
C PHE A 222 2.38 2.84 -4.17
N GLN A 223 1.25 2.42 -3.59
CA GLN A 223 0.90 2.79 -2.24
C GLN A 223 1.73 1.93 -1.27
N ILE A 224 2.47 2.57 -0.39
CA ILE A 224 3.29 1.91 0.62
C ILE A 224 2.91 2.35 2.01
N LEU A 225 3.08 1.45 2.97
CA LEU A 225 3.18 1.79 4.38
C LEU A 225 4.66 1.86 4.72
N ASN A 226 5.16 3.03 5.06
CA ASN A 226 6.57 3.24 5.36
C ASN A 226 6.79 3.68 6.80
N SER A 227 7.76 3.11 7.49
CA SER A 227 8.13 3.50 8.86
C SER A 227 9.64 3.59 8.94
N ASN A 228 10.17 4.76 9.25
CA ASN A 228 11.61 4.89 9.45
C ASN A 228 12.00 4.18 10.74
N CYS A 229 13.26 3.81 10.84
CA CYS A 229 13.74 3.27 12.09
C CYS A 229 13.55 4.23 13.28
N GLY A 230 12.94 3.73 14.37
CA GLY A 230 12.68 4.48 15.59
C GLY A 230 11.33 5.20 15.60
N ASP A 231 10.64 5.25 14.45
CA ASP A 231 9.24 5.67 14.40
C ASP A 231 8.35 4.58 15.04
N ASN A 232 7.23 4.99 15.61
CA ASN A 232 6.25 4.10 16.25
C ASN A 232 4.95 3.96 15.44
N PHE A 233 4.94 4.44 14.20
CA PHE A 233 3.81 4.34 13.27
C PHE A 233 4.32 4.22 11.83
N TYR A 234 3.44 3.75 10.95
CA TYR A 234 3.66 3.79 9.51
C TYR A 234 2.99 5.01 8.91
N ARG A 235 3.65 5.64 7.94
CA ARG A 235 3.12 6.67 7.06
C ARG A 235 2.64 6.03 5.79
N ILE A 236 1.53 6.51 5.27
CA ILE A 236 1.05 6.11 3.94
C ILE A 236 1.68 7.05 2.93
N GLU A 237 2.38 6.49 1.96
CA GLU A 237 3.04 7.23 0.89
C GLU A 237 2.67 6.62 -0.46
N THR A 238 2.72 7.44 -1.51
CA THR A 238 2.70 6.96 -2.89
C THR A 238 4.09 7.17 -3.48
N ARG A 239 4.70 6.11 -4.01
CA ARG A 239 6.02 6.18 -4.67
C ARG A 239 5.95 5.71 -6.10
N LYS A 240 6.66 6.41 -6.98
CA LYS A 240 6.82 6.04 -8.39
C LYS A 240 8.03 5.16 -8.57
N ALA A 241 7.88 4.06 -9.29
CA ALA A 241 8.96 3.19 -9.65
C ALA A 241 9.88 3.84 -10.68
N ILE A 242 11.18 3.71 -10.44
CA ILE A 242 12.22 3.99 -11.41
C ILE A 242 12.96 2.65 -11.60
N LYS A 243 12.75 1.97 -12.73
CA LYS A 243 13.49 0.76 -13.05
C LYS A 243 14.96 1.11 -13.18
N GLN A 244 15.76 0.46 -12.36
CA GLN A 244 17.21 0.49 -12.53
C GLN A 244 17.53 -0.35 -13.76
N GLN A 245 18.05 0.29 -14.82
CA GLN A 245 18.59 -0.45 -15.97
C GLN A 245 19.75 -1.32 -15.47
N GLY A 246 19.78 -2.57 -15.93
CA GLY A 246 20.49 -3.68 -15.32
C GLY A 246 21.96 -3.42 -14.95
N ILE A 247 22.37 -4.07 -13.86
CA ILE A 247 23.73 -4.59 -13.71
C ILE A 247 23.76 -5.94 -14.44
#